data_AF-A0A286FZ94-F1
#
_entry.id   AF-A0A286FZ94-F1
#
_cell.length_a   1.000
_cell.length_b   1.000
_cell.length_c   1.000
_cell.angle_alpha   90.00
_cell.angle_beta   90.00
_cell.angle_gamma   90.00
#
_symmetry.space_group_name_H-M   'P 1'
#
loop_
_entity.id
_entity.type
_entity.pdbx_description
1 polymer ?
#
loop_
_entity_poly.entity_id
_entity_poly.type
_entity_poly.pdbx_seq_one_letter_code
_entity_poly.pdbx_strand_id
1 'polypeptide(L)'
;MSRAALLVLADGRFPAGGHAHSGGAEAAVKAGRITSAASLEDFCRGRLHTAGLVAGALAAAAVLGVEPRELDVAADARTPSPALRGAARRLGRQLMRAARASWPSAELDALAGEFPKGAHQPVVLGVAARAAGLGPADAAYCAAYESVSGPATATVRLLSLDPFDATGVLARLAPELDRVADSAVEAARRVLDEGVDALPAASGPVLEIGAEWHAAWPVRLFAS
;
A
#
# COMPACT_ATOMS: atom_id res chain seq x y z
N MET A 1 -20.58 -9.74 6.79
CA MET A 1 -19.62 -8.75 6.25
C MET A 1 -19.92 -8.54 4.77
N SER A 2 -19.96 -7.29 4.30
CA SER A 2 -20.33 -6.98 2.90
C SER A 2 -19.07 -6.90 2.04
N ARG A 3 -18.89 -7.84 1.11
CA ARG A 3 -17.81 -7.79 0.10
C ARG A 3 -17.86 -6.54 -0.78
N ALA A 4 -19.01 -5.87 -0.86
CA ALA A 4 -19.10 -4.61 -1.60
C ALA A 4 -18.25 -3.49 -0.98
N ALA A 5 -18.06 -3.49 0.35
CA ALA A 5 -17.22 -2.50 1.01
C ALA A 5 -15.73 -2.67 0.62
N LEU A 6 -15.27 -3.91 0.41
CA LEU A 6 -13.94 -4.19 -0.14
C LEU A 6 -13.78 -3.57 -1.53
N LEU A 7 -14.78 -3.71 -2.39
CA LEU A 7 -14.75 -3.11 -3.73
C LEU A 7 -14.70 -1.58 -3.68
N VAL A 8 -15.42 -0.95 -2.75
CA VAL A 8 -15.38 0.51 -2.56
C VAL A 8 -14.00 0.97 -2.08
N LEU A 9 -13.41 0.26 -1.10
CA LEU A 9 -12.12 0.62 -0.53
C LEU A 9 -10.96 0.40 -1.52
N ALA A 10 -11.04 -0.65 -2.35
CA ALA A 10 -10.05 -0.98 -3.37
C ALA A 10 -10.25 -0.23 -4.70
N ASP A 11 -11.33 0.54 -4.86
CA ASP A 11 -11.60 1.27 -6.10
C ASP A 11 -10.54 2.37 -6.29
N GLY A 12 -9.89 2.40 -7.47
CA GLY A 12 -8.91 3.44 -7.79
C GLY A 12 -9.47 4.87 -7.81
N ARG A 13 -10.80 5.02 -7.79
CA ARG A 13 -11.51 6.30 -7.68
C ARG A 13 -11.82 6.69 -6.24
N PHE A 14 -11.58 5.81 -5.27
CA PHE A 14 -11.70 6.16 -3.86
C PHE A 14 -10.72 7.31 -3.54
N PRO A 15 -11.16 8.41 -2.89
CA PRO A 15 -10.39 9.66 -2.81
C PRO A 15 -9.26 9.61 -1.76
N ALA A 16 -8.48 8.53 -1.74
CA ALA A 16 -7.33 8.32 -0.86
C ALA A 16 -6.00 8.86 -1.41
N GLY A 17 -6.01 9.47 -2.61
CA GLY A 17 -4.85 10.14 -3.20
C GLY A 17 -3.84 9.22 -3.91
N GLY A 18 -4.12 7.92 -4.03
CA GLY A 18 -3.23 6.94 -4.67
C GLY A 18 -2.87 7.29 -6.12
N HIS A 19 -3.79 7.89 -6.88
CA HIS A 19 -3.57 8.27 -8.29
C HIS A 19 -2.41 9.27 -8.53
N ALA A 20 -2.00 10.00 -7.49
CA ALA A 20 -0.91 10.97 -7.52
C ALA A 20 0.46 10.34 -7.24
N HIS A 21 0.51 9.06 -6.86
CA HIS A 21 1.73 8.32 -6.54
C HIS A 21 1.97 7.20 -7.55
N SER A 22 3.23 7.02 -7.96
CA SER A 22 3.59 6.00 -8.95
C SER A 22 3.94 4.63 -8.34
N GLY A 23 4.10 4.58 -7.01
CA GLY A 23 4.67 3.40 -6.36
C GLY A 23 6.11 3.13 -6.83
N GLY A 24 6.92 4.16 -7.03
CA GLY A 24 8.29 4.03 -7.53
C GLY A 24 8.42 3.69 -9.02
N ALA A 25 7.30 3.53 -9.75
CA ALA A 25 7.34 3.23 -11.18
C ALA A 25 7.99 4.36 -12.00
N GLU A 26 7.81 5.63 -11.61
CA GLU A 26 8.44 6.75 -12.31
C GLU A 26 9.97 6.68 -12.24
N ALA A 27 10.51 6.39 -11.05
CA ALA A 27 11.95 6.16 -10.86
C ALA A 27 12.46 4.96 -11.67
N ALA A 28 11.68 3.87 -11.67
CA ALA A 28 12.05 2.64 -12.37
C ALA A 28 12.01 2.79 -13.90
N VAL A 29 11.03 3.51 -14.45
CA VAL A 29 10.95 3.87 -15.87
C VAL A 29 12.15 4.73 -16.26
N LYS A 30 12.45 5.78 -15.49
CA LYS A 30 13.59 6.67 -15.78
C LYS A 30 14.93 5.94 -15.77
N ALA A 31 15.06 4.93 -14.91
CA ALA A 31 16.23 4.07 -14.82
C ALA A 31 16.27 2.93 -15.85
N GLY A 32 15.31 2.85 -16.78
CA GLY A 32 15.24 1.82 -17.81
C GLY A 32 14.89 0.41 -17.28
N ARG A 33 14.35 0.32 -16.06
CA ARG A 33 13.95 -0.97 -15.44
C ARG A 33 12.53 -1.38 -15.79
N ILE A 34 11.69 -0.42 -16.16
CA ILE A 34 10.37 -0.68 -16.74
C ILE A 34 10.32 -0.05 -18.12
N THR A 35 10.19 -0.87 -19.14
CA THR A 35 10.17 -0.47 -20.56
C THR A 35 9.07 -1.16 -21.37
N SER A 36 8.37 -2.13 -20.77
CA SER A 36 7.32 -2.95 -21.41
C SER A 36 6.39 -3.56 -20.35
N ALA A 37 5.28 -4.15 -20.80
CA ALA A 37 4.37 -4.90 -19.94
C ALA A 37 5.06 -6.05 -19.18
N ALA A 38 6.01 -6.74 -19.82
CA ALA A 38 6.77 -7.82 -19.17
C ALA A 38 7.63 -7.27 -18.01
N SER A 39 8.39 -6.19 -18.25
CA SER A 39 9.19 -5.57 -17.19
C SER A 39 8.35 -4.90 -16.09
N LEU A 40 7.14 -4.45 -16.42
CA LEU A 40 6.16 -3.97 -15.43
C LEU A 40 5.69 -5.13 -14.54
N GLU A 41 5.42 -6.29 -15.11
CA GLU A 41 5.05 -7.48 -14.35
C GLU A 41 6.14 -7.88 -13.35
N ASP A 42 7.40 -7.92 -13.79
CA ASP A 42 8.54 -8.22 -12.92
C ASP A 42 8.68 -7.19 -11.79
N PHE A 43 8.51 -5.91 -12.12
CA PHE A 43 8.54 -4.83 -11.12
C PHE A 43 7.41 -4.95 -10.09
N CYS A 44 6.18 -5.17 -10.55
CA CYS A 44 5.00 -5.34 -9.70
C CYS A 44 5.13 -6.58 -8.82
N ARG A 45 5.62 -7.70 -9.36
CA ARG A 45 5.92 -8.93 -8.60
C ARG A 45 6.92 -8.67 -7.47
N GLY A 46 8.02 -7.96 -7.78
CA GLY A 46 9.02 -7.57 -6.77
C GLY A 46 8.42 -6.68 -5.68
N ARG A 47 7.61 -5.68 -6.06
CA ARG A 47 6.86 -4.84 -5.09
C ARG A 47 5.90 -5.64 -4.24
N LEU A 48 5.12 -6.53 -4.85
CA LEU A 48 4.10 -7.34 -4.20
C LEU A 48 4.70 -8.21 -3.10
N HIS A 49 5.82 -8.91 -3.38
CA HIS A 49 6.49 -9.76 -2.40
C HIS A 49 7.32 -9.02 -1.34
N THR A 50 7.49 -7.70 -1.48
CA THR A 50 8.24 -6.87 -0.52
C THR A 50 7.30 -5.87 0.15
N ALA A 51 7.21 -4.65 -0.38
CA ALA A 51 6.37 -3.59 0.17
C ALA A 51 4.89 -3.97 0.25
N GLY A 52 4.38 -4.75 -0.71
CA GLY A 52 3.00 -5.26 -0.72
C GLY A 52 2.72 -6.22 0.43
N LEU A 53 3.60 -7.21 0.65
CA LEU A 53 3.51 -8.14 1.78
C LEU A 53 3.56 -7.41 3.13
N VAL A 54 4.49 -6.46 3.29
CA VAL A 54 4.62 -5.66 4.51
C VAL A 54 3.37 -4.82 4.77
N ALA A 55 2.89 -4.11 3.74
CA ALA A 55 1.68 -3.31 3.84
C ALA A 55 0.45 -4.17 4.16
N GLY A 56 0.32 -5.34 3.51
CA GLY A 56 -0.77 -6.28 3.79
C GLY A 56 -0.76 -6.78 5.22
N ALA A 57 0.41 -7.15 5.75
CA ALA A 57 0.54 -7.64 7.12
C ALA A 57 0.21 -6.55 8.15
N LEU A 58 0.67 -5.31 7.93
CA LEU A 58 0.34 -4.16 8.77
C LEU A 58 -1.17 -3.87 8.77
N ALA A 59 -1.80 -3.87 7.58
CA ALA A 59 -3.24 -3.62 7.45
C ALA A 59 -4.07 -4.73 8.10
N ALA A 60 -3.68 -5.99 7.90
CA ALA A 60 -4.34 -7.13 8.55
C ALA A 60 -4.19 -7.08 10.07
N ALA A 61 -3.00 -6.75 10.60
CA ALA A 61 -2.77 -6.61 12.05
C ALA A 61 -3.60 -5.47 12.66
N ALA A 62 -3.72 -4.34 11.95
CA ALA A 62 -4.59 -3.24 12.35
C ALA A 62 -6.07 -3.68 12.42
N VAL A 63 -6.56 -4.48 11.46
CA VAL A 63 -7.91 -5.06 11.55
C VAL A 63 -8.06 -5.95 12.77
N LEU A 64 -7.06 -6.79 13.08
CA LEU A 64 -7.06 -7.71 14.22
C LEU A 64 -7.04 -7.03 15.60
N GLY A 65 -6.88 -5.70 15.66
CA GLY A 65 -6.92 -4.96 16.93
C GLY A 65 -5.57 -4.61 17.51
N VAL A 66 -4.47 -4.83 16.78
CA VAL A 66 -3.15 -4.40 17.25
C VAL A 66 -3.10 -2.87 17.30
N GLU A 67 -2.49 -2.33 18.36
CA GLU A 67 -2.48 -0.90 18.64
C GLU A 67 -1.87 -0.09 17.48
N PRO A 68 -2.58 0.91 16.91
CA PRO A 68 -2.12 1.64 15.74
C PRO A 68 -0.75 2.31 15.91
N ARG A 69 -0.42 2.76 17.12
CA ARG A 69 0.89 3.34 17.43
C ARG A 69 2.03 2.35 17.29
N GLU A 70 1.85 1.12 17.77
CA GLU A 70 2.86 0.08 17.65
C GLU A 70 3.05 -0.31 16.18
N LEU A 71 1.96 -0.40 15.42
CA LEU A 71 2.02 -0.66 13.98
C LEU A 71 2.67 0.48 13.19
N ASP A 72 2.44 1.74 13.57
CA ASP A 72 3.05 2.90 12.91
C ASP A 72 4.57 2.92 13.12
N VAL A 73 5.04 2.57 14.32
CA VAL A 73 6.48 2.40 14.62
C VAL A 73 7.04 1.20 13.85
N ALA A 74 6.33 0.08 13.81
CA ALA A 74 6.72 -1.11 13.07
C ALA A 74 6.81 -0.83 11.55
N ALA A 75 5.93 0.02 11.01
CA ALA A 75 5.96 0.47 9.63
C ALA A 75 7.16 1.39 9.34
N ASP A 76 7.51 2.29 10.27
CA ASP A 76 8.74 3.12 10.16
C ASP A 76 9.99 2.24 10.11
N ALA A 77 10.09 1.21 10.96
CA ALA A 77 11.23 0.30 10.99
C ALA A 77 11.41 -0.50 9.69
N ARG A 78 10.31 -0.77 8.98
CA ARG A 78 10.27 -1.51 7.71
C ARG A 78 10.34 -0.61 6.48
N THR A 79 10.40 0.71 6.66
CA THR A 79 10.49 1.69 5.58
C THR A 79 11.71 2.60 5.80
N PRO A 80 12.93 2.13 5.47
CA PRO A 80 14.15 2.91 5.72
C PRO A 80 14.13 4.31 5.09
N SER A 81 13.65 4.44 3.85
CA SER A 81 13.58 5.70 3.09
C SER A 81 12.72 6.75 3.80
N PRO A 82 13.30 7.92 4.19
CA PRO A 82 12.51 9.07 4.62
C PRO A 82 11.47 9.53 3.58
N ALA A 83 11.79 9.45 2.28
CA ALA A 83 10.88 9.81 1.20
C ALA A 83 9.63 8.91 1.18
N LEU A 84 9.81 7.59 1.30
CA LEU A 84 8.70 6.64 1.38
C LEU A 84 7.90 6.79 2.66
N ARG A 85 8.54 6.98 3.83
CA ARG A 85 7.82 7.29 5.08
C ARG A 85 6.95 8.55 4.93
N GLY A 86 7.50 9.60 4.32
CA GLY A 86 6.77 10.82 4.03
C GLY A 86 5.59 10.59 3.09
N ALA A 87 5.76 9.78 2.04
CA ALA A 87 4.69 9.43 1.11
C ALA A 87 3.59 8.60 1.77
N ALA A 88 3.96 7.57 2.54
CA ALA A 88 3.04 6.71 3.26
C ALA A 88 2.19 7.50 4.26
N ARG A 89 2.77 8.46 4.99
CA ARG A 89 2.02 9.34 5.90
C ARG A 89 1.11 10.33 5.16
N ARG A 90 1.54 10.84 3.99
CA ARG A 90 0.68 11.69 3.13
C ARG A 90 -0.54 10.91 2.65
N LEU A 91 -0.34 9.70 2.13
CA LEU A 91 -1.40 8.81 1.69
C LEU A 91 -2.32 8.43 2.86
N GLY A 92 -1.75 8.10 4.03
CA GLY A 92 -2.52 7.77 5.23
C GLY A 92 -3.43 8.92 5.68
N ARG A 93 -2.97 10.18 5.60
CA ARG A 93 -3.85 11.33 5.87
C ARG A 93 -5.02 11.43 4.89
N GLN A 94 -4.79 11.23 3.60
CA GLN A 94 -5.86 11.32 2.61
C GLN A 94 -6.84 10.17 2.74
N LEU A 95 -6.34 8.95 2.93
CA LEU A 95 -7.15 7.77 3.23
C LEU A 95 -8.00 7.99 4.49
N MET A 96 -7.42 8.55 5.56
CA MET A 96 -8.15 8.85 6.80
C MET A 96 -9.32 9.80 6.56
N ARG A 97 -9.12 10.86 5.77
CA ARG A 97 -10.17 11.83 5.44
C ARG A 97 -11.32 11.17 4.68
N ALA A 98 -11.01 10.35 3.67
CA ALA A 98 -12.00 9.62 2.90
C ALA A 98 -12.74 8.59 3.76
N ALA A 99 -11.99 7.79 4.54
CA ALA A 99 -12.54 6.75 5.40
C ALA A 99 -13.51 7.31 6.44
N ARG A 100 -13.18 8.43 7.11
CA ARG A 100 -14.08 9.07 8.09
C ARG A 100 -15.39 9.57 7.48
N ALA A 101 -15.36 10.01 6.22
CA ALA A 101 -16.56 10.43 5.50
C ALA A 101 -17.41 9.23 5.04
N SER A 102 -16.78 8.11 4.68
CA SER A 102 -17.46 6.92 4.17
C SER A 102 -17.97 5.99 5.27
N TRP A 103 -17.22 5.84 6.36
CA TRP A 103 -17.50 4.94 7.49
C TRP A 103 -17.19 5.65 8.82
N PRO A 104 -18.08 6.53 9.31
CA PRO A 104 -17.86 7.23 10.58
C PRO A 104 -17.62 6.24 11.74
N SER A 105 -16.52 6.43 12.47
CA SER A 105 -16.11 5.56 13.58
C SER A 105 -15.27 6.34 14.59
N ALA A 106 -15.52 6.12 15.88
CA ALA A 106 -14.74 6.70 16.97
C ALA A 106 -13.26 6.27 16.90
N GLU A 107 -12.96 5.07 16.39
CA GLU A 107 -11.57 4.61 16.21
C GLU A 107 -10.82 5.44 15.16
N LEU A 108 -11.48 5.79 14.05
CA LEU A 108 -10.89 6.65 13.02
C LEU A 108 -10.71 8.09 13.54
N ASP A 109 -11.64 8.59 14.35
CA ASP A 109 -11.51 9.91 14.99
C ASP A 109 -10.33 9.93 15.98
N ALA A 110 -10.19 8.89 16.81
CA ALA A 110 -9.08 8.75 17.75
C ALA A 110 -7.74 8.67 17.01
N LEU A 111 -7.64 7.84 15.97
CA LEU A 111 -6.42 7.70 15.17
C LEU A 111 -6.04 9.02 14.46
N ALA A 112 -7.02 9.76 13.94
CA ALA A 112 -6.79 11.07 13.35
C ALA A 112 -6.31 12.12 14.38
N GLY A 113 -6.82 12.05 15.61
CA GLY A 113 -6.38 12.89 16.73
C GLY A 113 -4.98 12.56 17.20
N GLU A 114 -4.62 11.27 17.23
CA GLU A 114 -3.31 10.79 17.63
C GLU A 114 -2.22 11.12 16.61
N PHE A 115 -2.55 11.03 15.31
CA PHE A 115 -1.63 11.31 14.21
C PHE A 115 -2.12 12.48 13.36
N PRO A 116 -2.05 13.74 13.84
CA PRO A 116 -2.51 14.91 13.09
C PRO A 116 -1.71 15.13 11.79
N LYS A 117 -0.47 14.60 11.74
CA LYS A 117 0.38 14.58 10.53
C LYS A 117 0.28 13.27 9.74
N GLY A 118 -0.62 12.37 10.08
CA GLY A 118 -0.85 11.09 9.42
C GLY A 118 -0.03 9.93 9.96
N ALA A 119 -0.71 8.83 10.21
CA ALA A 119 -0.10 7.52 10.33
C ALA A 119 0.24 6.96 8.95
N HIS A 120 1.05 5.90 8.92
CA HIS A 120 1.35 5.11 7.73
C HIS A 120 0.06 4.59 7.08
N GLN A 121 -0.02 4.72 5.75
CA GLN A 121 -1.22 4.34 4.99
C GLN A 121 -1.71 2.92 5.29
N PRO A 122 -0.86 1.87 5.40
CA PRO A 122 -1.34 0.52 5.68
C PRO A 122 -2.04 0.39 7.04
N VAL A 123 -1.60 1.15 8.05
CA VAL A 123 -2.24 1.16 9.38
C VAL A 123 -3.63 1.81 9.27
N VAL A 124 -3.71 2.96 8.60
CA VAL A 124 -4.99 3.65 8.34
C VAL A 124 -5.93 2.75 7.53
N LEU A 125 -5.41 2.03 6.54
CA LEU A 125 -6.16 1.10 5.70
C LEU A 125 -6.81 -0.01 6.53
N GLY A 126 -6.06 -0.62 7.46
CA GLY A 126 -6.62 -1.66 8.32
C GLY A 126 -7.72 -1.14 9.26
N VAL A 127 -7.53 0.04 9.87
CA VAL A 127 -8.58 0.64 10.72
C VAL A 127 -9.81 1.04 9.88
N ALA A 128 -9.61 1.56 8.67
CA ALA A 128 -10.70 1.88 7.73
C ALA A 128 -11.44 0.61 7.29
N ALA A 129 -10.73 -0.48 6.99
CA ALA A 129 -11.32 -1.76 6.64
C ALA A 129 -12.18 -2.31 7.80
N ARG A 130 -11.67 -2.25 9.04
CA ARG A 130 -12.46 -2.64 10.22
C ARG A 130 -13.70 -1.77 10.40
N ALA A 131 -13.60 -0.44 10.24
CA ALA A 131 -14.74 0.47 10.29
C ALA A 131 -15.78 0.17 9.20
N ALA A 132 -15.34 -0.33 8.04
CA ALA A 132 -16.20 -0.79 6.96
C ALA A 132 -16.79 -2.20 7.17
N GLY A 133 -16.47 -2.86 8.29
CA GLY A 133 -16.93 -4.22 8.61
C GLY A 133 -16.24 -5.31 7.78
N LEU A 134 -14.98 -5.09 7.40
CA LEU A 134 -14.13 -6.02 6.66
C LEU A 134 -13.15 -6.77 7.59
N GLY A 135 -12.68 -7.93 7.13
CA GLY A 135 -11.73 -8.77 7.85
C GLY A 135 -10.26 -8.54 7.47
N PRO A 136 -9.32 -9.22 8.15
CA PRO A 136 -7.88 -9.07 7.91
C PRO A 136 -7.48 -9.46 6.47
N ALA A 137 -8.10 -10.49 5.91
CA ALA A 137 -7.86 -10.90 4.52
C ALA A 137 -8.27 -9.80 3.53
N ASP A 138 -9.42 -9.17 3.73
CA ASP A 138 -9.90 -8.08 2.87
C ASP A 138 -8.91 -6.89 2.89
N ALA A 139 -8.42 -6.51 4.08
CA ALA A 139 -7.43 -5.44 4.21
C ALA A 139 -6.08 -5.80 3.59
N ALA A 140 -5.63 -7.05 3.74
CA ALA A 140 -4.43 -7.55 3.09
C ALA A 140 -4.55 -7.50 1.55
N TYR A 141 -5.70 -7.90 1.00
CA TYR A 141 -5.99 -7.79 -0.43
C TYR A 141 -5.98 -6.34 -0.92
N CYS A 142 -6.61 -5.41 -0.20
CA CYS A 142 -6.56 -3.99 -0.55
C CYS A 142 -5.11 -3.49 -0.65
N ALA A 143 -4.29 -3.74 0.39
CA ALA A 143 -2.91 -3.27 0.43
C ALA A 143 -2.05 -3.91 -0.68
N ALA A 144 -2.20 -5.22 -0.88
CA ALA A 144 -1.46 -5.96 -1.89
C ALA A 144 -1.85 -5.49 -3.29
N TYR A 145 -3.13 -5.29 -3.57
CA TYR A 145 -3.61 -4.81 -4.87
C TYR A 145 -3.21 -3.35 -5.14
N GLU A 146 -3.25 -2.48 -4.13
CA GLU A 146 -2.78 -1.09 -4.26
C GLU A 146 -1.28 -1.06 -4.62
N SER A 147 -0.49 -1.99 -4.07
CA SER A 147 0.96 -2.06 -4.30
C SER A 147 1.36 -2.29 -5.77
N VAL A 148 0.48 -2.94 -6.55
CA VAL A 148 0.69 -3.27 -7.96
C VAL A 148 -0.16 -2.42 -8.92
N SER A 149 -1.35 -2.00 -8.52
CA SER A 149 -2.23 -1.18 -9.36
C SER A 149 -1.70 0.25 -9.51
N GLY A 150 -1.06 0.82 -8.48
CA GLY A 150 -0.37 2.12 -8.57
C GLY A 150 0.65 2.17 -9.73
N PRO A 151 1.68 1.31 -9.72
CA PRO A 151 2.63 1.19 -10.83
C PRO A 151 1.99 0.95 -12.19
N ALA A 152 1.03 0.05 -12.30
CA ALA A 152 0.37 -0.26 -13.57
C ALA A 152 -0.35 0.96 -14.18
N THR A 153 -1.09 1.71 -13.36
CA THR A 153 -1.74 2.95 -13.83
C THR A 153 -0.74 4.09 -14.10
N ALA A 154 0.40 4.10 -13.42
CA ALA A 154 1.45 5.07 -13.66
C ALA A 154 2.15 4.82 -15.01
N THR A 155 2.43 3.56 -15.35
CA THR A 155 3.13 3.22 -16.61
C THR A 155 2.36 3.56 -17.87
N VAL A 156 1.02 3.53 -17.83
CA VAL A 156 0.19 4.02 -18.95
C VAL A 156 0.50 5.50 -19.23
N ARG A 157 0.66 6.32 -18.18
CA ARG A 157 0.98 7.75 -18.31
C ARG A 157 2.46 8.01 -18.62
N LEU A 158 3.36 7.16 -18.15
CA LEU A 158 4.81 7.33 -18.28
C LEU A 158 5.38 6.82 -19.60
N LEU A 159 4.84 5.71 -20.12
CA LEU A 159 5.35 5.00 -21.29
C LEU A 159 4.37 4.97 -22.47
N SER A 160 3.16 5.50 -22.29
CA SER A 160 2.04 5.26 -23.22
C SER A 160 1.80 3.77 -23.45
N LEU A 161 2.03 2.94 -22.41
CA LEU A 161 1.76 1.51 -22.46
C LEU A 161 0.25 1.29 -22.69
N ASP A 162 -0.10 0.28 -23.49
CA ASP A 162 -1.50 -0.06 -23.71
C ASP A 162 -2.20 -0.35 -22.37
N PRO A 163 -3.31 0.35 -22.04
CA PRO A 163 -4.09 0.07 -20.84
C PRO A 163 -4.56 -1.38 -20.71
N PHE A 164 -4.79 -2.08 -21.83
CA PHE A 164 -5.14 -3.50 -21.83
C PHE A 164 -3.97 -4.36 -21.38
N ASP A 165 -2.74 -4.05 -21.81
CA ASP A 165 -1.54 -4.75 -21.37
C ASP A 165 -1.27 -4.52 -19.89
N ALA A 166 -1.39 -3.28 -19.41
CA ALA A 166 -1.23 -2.95 -17.99
C ALA A 166 -2.27 -3.68 -17.11
N THR A 167 -3.52 -3.76 -17.57
CA THR A 167 -4.57 -4.53 -16.90
C THR A 167 -4.28 -6.04 -16.96
N GLY A 168 -3.77 -6.53 -18.08
CA GLY A 168 -3.36 -7.92 -18.26
C GLY A 168 -2.26 -8.33 -17.28
N VAL A 169 -1.32 -7.43 -16.95
CA VAL A 169 -0.32 -7.66 -15.88
C VAL A 169 -1.01 -7.91 -14.54
N LEU A 170 -1.97 -7.05 -14.15
CA LEU A 170 -2.69 -7.21 -12.88
C LEU A 170 -3.45 -8.53 -12.83
N ALA A 171 -4.09 -8.93 -13.93
CA ALA A 171 -4.80 -10.20 -14.02
C ALA A 171 -3.86 -11.41 -13.87
N ARG A 172 -2.65 -11.37 -14.45
CA ARG A 172 -1.66 -12.45 -14.32
C ARG A 172 -1.06 -12.55 -12.91
N LEU A 173 -0.96 -11.43 -12.19
CA LEU A 173 -0.48 -11.41 -10.80
C LEU A 173 -1.53 -11.84 -9.77
N ALA A 174 -2.79 -12.03 -10.15
CA ALA A 174 -3.87 -12.39 -9.21
C ALA A 174 -3.56 -13.64 -8.34
N PRO A 175 -3.03 -14.75 -8.88
CA PRO A 175 -2.67 -15.91 -8.04
C PRO A 175 -1.53 -15.63 -7.04
N GLU A 176 -0.70 -14.63 -7.29
CA GLU A 176 0.35 -14.20 -6.35
C GLU A 176 -0.17 -13.23 -5.30
N LEU A 177 -1.10 -12.37 -5.69
CA LEU A 177 -1.85 -11.52 -4.76
C LEU A 177 -2.52 -12.37 -3.69
N ASP A 178 -3.16 -13.49 -4.09
CA ASP A 178 -3.76 -14.45 -3.16
C ASP A 178 -2.73 -14.97 -2.14
N ARG A 179 -1.60 -15.49 -2.62
CA ARG A 179 -0.54 -16.03 -1.74
C ARG A 179 0.07 -14.98 -0.80
N VAL A 180 0.24 -13.76 -1.29
CA VAL A 180 0.79 -12.67 -0.48
C VAL A 180 -0.23 -12.19 0.55
N ALA A 181 -1.51 -12.11 0.21
CA ALA A 181 -2.57 -11.80 1.17
C ALA A 181 -2.66 -12.87 2.26
N ASP A 182 -2.61 -14.15 1.91
CA ASP A 182 -2.58 -15.26 2.88
C ASP A 182 -1.36 -15.15 3.81
N SER A 183 -0.16 -14.94 3.24
CA SER A 183 1.08 -14.79 4.01
C SER A 183 1.04 -13.59 4.95
N ALA A 184 0.44 -12.48 4.50
CA ALA A 184 0.24 -11.28 5.30
C ALA A 184 -0.70 -11.53 6.49
N VAL A 185 -1.81 -12.25 6.28
CA VAL A 185 -2.75 -12.61 7.34
C VAL A 185 -2.11 -13.54 8.36
N GLU A 186 -1.35 -14.54 7.92
CA GLU A 186 -0.63 -15.45 8.82
C GLU A 186 0.38 -14.69 9.69
N ALA A 187 1.15 -13.78 9.09
CA ALA A 187 2.07 -12.94 9.86
C ALA A 187 1.32 -12.02 10.85
N ALA A 188 0.21 -11.41 10.43
CA ALA A 188 -0.61 -10.56 11.27
C ALA A 188 -1.21 -11.30 12.47
N ARG A 189 -1.59 -12.58 12.32
CA ARG A 189 -2.08 -13.42 13.42
C ARG A 189 -0.98 -13.66 14.46
N ARG A 190 0.25 -13.94 14.02
CA ARG A 190 1.39 -14.15 14.93
C ARG A 190 1.72 -12.91 15.78
N VAL A 191 1.40 -11.71 15.30
CA VAL A 191 1.58 -10.47 16.08
C VAL A 191 0.83 -10.50 17.41
N LEU A 192 -0.31 -11.21 17.49
CA LEU A 192 -1.09 -11.30 18.72
C LEU A 192 -0.35 -12.03 19.85
N ASP A 193 0.52 -12.97 19.51
CA ASP A 193 1.27 -13.80 20.48
C ASP A 193 2.74 -13.37 20.59
N GLU A 194 3.34 -12.92 19.49
CA GLU A 194 4.78 -12.67 19.36
C GLU A 194 5.13 -11.17 19.27
N GLY A 195 4.14 -10.29 19.19
CA GLY A 195 4.32 -8.85 19.01
C GLY A 195 4.68 -8.43 17.58
N VAL A 196 4.87 -7.12 17.38
CA VAL A 196 5.06 -6.51 16.04
C VAL A 196 6.35 -6.93 15.33
N ASP A 197 7.27 -7.60 16.02
CA ASP A 197 8.48 -8.16 15.42
C ASP A 197 8.18 -9.40 14.55
N ALA A 198 7.03 -10.05 14.73
CA ALA A 198 6.57 -11.13 13.86
C ALA A 198 6.12 -10.65 12.46
N LEU A 199 5.87 -9.34 12.28
CA LEU A 199 5.54 -8.79 10.96
C LEU A 199 6.72 -8.97 9.98
N PRO A 200 6.45 -9.26 8.69
CA PRO A 200 7.49 -9.44 7.70
C PRO A 200 8.33 -8.18 7.54
N ALA A 201 9.63 -8.33 7.23
CA ALA A 201 10.56 -7.24 6.97
C ALA A 201 11.18 -7.32 5.57
N ALA A 202 10.46 -7.93 4.62
CA ALA A 202 10.88 -8.02 3.22
C ALA A 202 11.00 -6.61 2.64
N SER A 203 12.20 -6.25 2.16
CA SER A 203 12.49 -4.91 1.65
C SER A 203 12.85 -4.96 0.17
N GLY A 204 12.59 -3.85 -0.53
CA GLY A 204 13.02 -3.64 -1.90
C GLY A 204 14.06 -2.53 -1.96
N PRO A 205 15.37 -2.78 -1.72
CA PRO A 205 16.39 -1.74 -1.63
C PRO A 205 16.43 -0.79 -2.85
N VAL A 206 16.15 -1.32 -4.05
CA VAL A 206 16.07 -0.50 -5.27
C VAL A 206 14.89 0.47 -5.26
N LEU A 207 13.77 0.09 -4.65
CA LEU A 207 12.61 0.97 -4.46
C LEU A 207 12.92 2.08 -3.45
N GLU A 208 13.56 1.71 -2.33
CA GLU A 208 13.98 2.64 -1.28
C GLU A 208 14.93 3.71 -1.84
N ILE A 209 16.00 3.27 -2.53
CA ILE A 209 16.98 4.18 -3.16
C ILE A 209 16.32 5.00 -4.27
N GLY A 210 15.50 4.36 -5.10
CA GLY A 210 14.78 5.02 -6.19
C GLY A 210 13.85 6.13 -5.69
N ALA A 211 13.21 5.95 -4.53
CA ALA A 211 12.35 6.94 -3.91
C ALA A 211 13.13 8.16 -3.42
N GLU A 212 14.32 7.97 -2.82
CA GLU A 212 15.18 9.09 -2.42
C GLU A 212 15.68 9.88 -3.64
N TRP A 213 16.06 9.18 -4.71
CA TRP A 213 16.45 9.85 -5.96
C TRP A 213 15.30 10.62 -6.58
N HIS A 214 14.12 10.01 -6.68
CA HIS A 214 12.90 10.65 -7.20
C HIS A 214 12.50 11.87 -6.37
N ALA A 215 12.66 11.81 -5.04
CA ALA A 215 12.38 12.92 -4.15
C ALA A 215 13.25 14.16 -4.45
N ALA A 216 14.46 13.94 -4.96
CA ALA A 216 15.41 14.99 -5.33
C ALA A 216 15.24 15.53 -6.77
N TRP A 217 14.34 14.97 -7.58
CA TRP A 217 14.16 15.42 -8.95
C TRP A 217 13.49 16.80 -9.03
N PRO A 218 13.99 17.70 -9.91
CA PRO A 218 13.43 19.04 -10.07
C PRO A 218 12.05 19.01 -10.77
N VAL A 219 11.82 18.01 -11.63
CA VAL A 219 10.57 17.81 -12.36
C VAL A 219 10.17 16.35 -12.24
N ARG A 220 8.93 16.11 -11.82
CA ARG A 220 8.32 14.79 -11.65
C ARG A 220 6.83 14.85 -11.97
N LEU A 221 6.31 13.79 -12.56
CA LEU A 221 4.89 13.64 -12.87
C LEU A 221 4.10 13.17 -11.64
N PHE A 222 4.72 12.37 -10.78
CA PHE A 222 4.12 11.82 -9.57
C PHE A 222 4.71 12.41 -8.29
N ALA A 223 3.94 12.36 -7.21
CA ALA A 223 4.34 12.83 -5.89
C ALA A 223 5.31 11.87 -5.16
N SER A 224 5.39 10.61 -5.59
CA SER A 224 6.41 9.61 -5.23
C SER A 224 6.38 8.39 -6.18
#